data_AF-A0AAJ2LKW8-F1
#
_entry.id   AF-A0AAJ2LKW8-F1
#
_cell.length_a   1.000
_cell.length_b   1.000
_cell.length_c   1.000
_cell.angle_alpha   90.00
_cell.angle_beta   90.00
_cell.angle_gamma   90.00
#
_symmetry.space_group_name_H-M   'P 1'
#
loop_
_entity.id
_entity.type
_entity.pdbx_description
1 polymer ?
#
loop_
_entity_poly.entity_id
_entity_poly.type
_entity_poly.pdbx_seq_one_letter_code
_entity_poly.pdbx_strand_id
1 'polypeptide(L)' 'MAQRTGTRKAISIILGLVLAGVGLLSFGYMLFHAVEPVSIKIWLLPITLFAAGSAILWDDFKSS' A
#
# COMPACT_ATOMS: atom_id res chain seq x y z
N MET A 1 16.20 8.07 18.32
CA MET A 1 15.99 6.64 18.00
C MET A 1 15.31 6.01 19.21
N ALA A 2 13.98 5.94 19.22
CA ALA A 2 13.23 5.33 20.32
C ALA A 2 12.84 3.91 19.91
N GLN A 3 13.18 2.93 20.75
CA GLN A 3 12.84 1.53 20.57
C GLN A 3 11.31 1.41 20.36
N ARG A 4 10.86 1.11 19.14
CA ARG A 4 9.44 0.84 18.86
C ARG A 4 9.08 -0.45 19.60
N THR A 5 8.14 -0.39 20.53
CA THR A 5 7.60 -1.58 21.20
C THR A 5 7.10 -2.56 20.13
N GLY A 6 7.29 -3.88 20.30
CA GLY A 6 6.99 -4.89 19.27
C GLY A 6 5.58 -4.76 18.67
N THR A 7 4.62 -4.32 19.47
CA THR A 7 3.24 -3.99 19.05
C THR A 7 3.18 -2.90 17.97
N ARG A 8 3.98 -1.82 18.07
CA ARG A 8 3.99 -0.74 17.07
C ARG A 8 4.55 -1.21 15.73
N LYS A 9 5.55 -2.10 15.76
CA LYS A 9 6.13 -2.70 14.54
C LYS A 9 5.12 -3.66 13.88
N ALA A 10 4.40 -4.46 14.67
CA ALA A 10 3.36 -5.34 14.14
C ALA A 10 2.22 -4.55 13.47
N ILE A 11 1.78 -3.44 14.09
CA ILE A 11 0.73 -2.58 13.54
C ILE A 11 1.16 -1.96 12.21
N SER A 12 2.39 -1.44 12.10
CA SER A 12 2.85 -0.83 10.84
C SER A 12 3.04 -1.85 9.72
N ILE A 13 3.50 -3.06 10.03
CA ILE A 13 3.57 -4.15 9.05
C ILE A 13 2.19 -4.52 8.54
N ILE A 14 1.22 -4.72 9.44
CA ILE A 14 -0.17 -5.04 9.05
C ILE A 14 -0.75 -3.90 8.20
N LEU A 15 -0.56 -2.65 8.62
CA LEU A 15 -1.03 -1.48 7.88
C LEU A 15 -0.40 -1.41 6.48
N GLY A 16 0.91 -1.59 6.38
CA GLY A 16 1.64 -1.59 5.11
C GLY A 16 1.17 -2.72 4.18
N LEU A 17 0.95 -3.93 4.70
CA LEU A 17 0.42 -5.07 3.94
C LEU A 17 -1.00 -4.81 3.44
N VAL A 18 -1.88 -4.25 4.27
CA VAL A 18 -3.24 -3.91 3.87
C VAL A 18 -3.23 -2.84 2.78
N LEU A 19 -2.46 -1.77 2.95
CA LEU A 19 -2.38 -0.69 1.96
C LEU A 19 -1.79 -1.15 0.63
N ALA A 20 -0.68 -1.91 0.67
CA ALA A 20 -0.08 -2.49 -0.53
C ALA A 20 -1.01 -3.51 -1.19
N GLY A 21 -1.64 -4.38 -0.40
CA GLY A 21 -2.58 -5.38 -0.91
C GLY A 21 -3.80 -4.74 -1.57
N VAL A 22 -4.45 -3.79 -0.91
CA VAL A 22 -5.61 -3.07 -1.45
C VAL A 22 -5.21 -2.27 -2.69
N GLY A 23 -4.10 -1.54 -2.66
CA GLY A 23 -3.60 -0.79 -3.82
C GLY A 23 -3.37 -1.70 -5.03
N LEU A 24 -2.74 -2.86 -4.83
CA LEU A 24 -2.47 -3.83 -5.90
C LEU A 24 -3.77 -4.47 -6.43
N LEU A 25 -4.68 -4.88 -5.54
CA LEU A 25 -5.95 -5.50 -5.93
C LEU A 25 -6.85 -4.50 -6.67
N SER A 26 -6.95 -3.26 -6.20
CA SER A 26 -7.71 -2.21 -6.87
C SER A 26 -7.11 -1.84 -8.22
N PHE A 27 -5.77 -1.79 -8.33
CA PHE A 27 -5.09 -1.58 -9.61
C PHE A 27 -5.35 -2.73 -10.59
N GLY A 28 -5.23 -3.99 -10.14
CA GLY A 28 -5.55 -5.17 -10.94
C GLY A 28 -7.01 -5.18 -11.37
N TYR A 29 -7.94 -4.85 -10.47
CA TYR A 29 -9.35 -4.75 -10.80
C TYR A 29 -9.61 -3.74 -11.92
N MET A 30 -9.01 -2.53 -11.82
CA MET A 30 -9.13 -1.52 -12.88
C MET A 30 -8.47 -1.97 -14.20
N LEU A 31 -7.35 -2.71 -14.16
CA LEU A 31 -6.74 -3.26 -15.37
C LEU A 31 -7.62 -4.27 -16.11
N PHE A 32 -8.31 -5.16 -15.38
CA PHE A 32 -9.06 -6.24 -16.00
C PHE A 32 -10.55 -5.95 -16.19
N HIS A 33 -11.12 -5.00 -15.46
CA HIS A 33 -12.57 -4.72 -15.45
C HIS A 33 -12.95 -3.28 -15.83
N ALA A 34 -12.00 -2.39 -16.15
CA ALA A 34 -12.34 -1.08 -16.71
C ALA A 34 -12.85 -1.24 -18.15
N VAL A 35 -14.17 -1.24 -18.31
CA VAL A 35 -14.86 -1.30 -19.61
C VAL A 35 -14.89 0.07 -20.29
N GLU A 36 -14.97 1.14 -19.50
CA GLU A 36 -14.95 2.53 -19.96
C GLU A 36 -13.59 3.17 -19.69
N PRO A 37 -13.19 4.19 -20.46
CA PRO A 37 -11.95 4.94 -20.21
C PRO A 37 -12.04 5.66 -18.85
N VAL A 38 -11.48 5.02 -17.84
CA VAL A 38 -11.37 5.57 -16.48
C VAL A 38 -10.32 6.70 -16.50
N SER A 39 -10.71 7.86 -15.98
CA SER A 39 -9.79 9.02 -15.89
C SER A 39 -8.50 8.65 -15.17
N ILE A 40 -7.36 9.11 -15.68
CA ILE A 40 -6.03 8.87 -15.08
C ILE A 40 -5.96 9.29 -13.60
N LYS A 41 -6.79 10.26 -13.18
CA LYS A 41 -6.91 10.69 -11.78
C LYS A 41 -7.39 9.57 -10.86
N ILE A 42 -8.26 8.70 -11.37
CA ILE A 42 -8.79 7.55 -10.63
C ILE A 42 -7.75 6.43 -10.58
N TRP A 43 -6.93 6.28 -11.63
CA TRP A 43 -5.79 5.35 -11.66
C TRP A 43 -4.67 5.71 -10.68
N LEU A 44 -4.49 6.99 -10.39
CA LEU A 44 -3.50 7.46 -9.40
C LEU A 44 -3.83 7.00 -7.97
N LEU A 45 -5.11 6.79 -7.64
CA LEU A 45 -5.52 6.37 -6.29
C LEU A 45 -4.92 5.01 -5.89
N PRO A 46 -5.14 3.90 -6.63
CA PRO A 46 -4.57 2.61 -6.25
C PRO A 46 -3.03 2.60 -6.33
N ILE A 47 -2.42 3.35 -7.26
CA ILE A 47 -0.96 3.45 -7.40
C ILE A 47 -0.35 4.15 -6.18
N THR A 48 -0.92 5.28 -5.74
CA THR A 48 -0.44 6.00 -4.56
C THR A 48 -0.66 5.20 -3.28
N LEU A 49 -1.79 4.49 -3.16
CA LEU A 49 -2.04 3.57 -2.05
C LEU A 49 -0.99 2.46 -1.98
N PHE A 50 -0.69 1.86 -3.13
CA PHE A 50 0.33 0.81 -3.24
C PHE A 50 1.71 1.35 -2.84
N ALA A 51 2.12 2.48 -3.41
CA ALA A 51 3.40 3.12 -3.11
C ALA A 51 3.54 3.48 -1.62
N ALA A 52 2.48 4.01 -1.00
CA ALA A 52 2.47 4.32 0.42
C ALA A 52 2.58 3.06 1.29
N GLY A 53 1.85 1.99 0.95
CA GLY A 53 1.93 0.70 1.64
C GLY A 53 3.33 0.09 1.53
N SER A 54 3.92 0.08 0.33
CA SER A 54 5.28 -0.40 0.10
C SER A 54 6.33 0.42 0.85
N ALA A 55 6.17 1.75 0.94
CA ALA A 55 7.08 2.61 1.69
C ALA A 55 7.06 2.30 3.19
N ILE A 56 5.87 2.08 3.77
CA ILE A 56 5.72 1.69 5.18
C ILE A 56 6.40 0.35 5.45
N LEU A 57 6.15 -0.65 4.58
CA LEU A 57 6.79 -1.97 4.71
C LEU A 57 8.31 -1.90 4.56
N TRP A 58 8.79 -1.05 3.65
CA TRP A 58 10.22 -0.86 3.41
C TRP A 58 10.93 -0.22 4.61
N ASP A 59 10.31 0.78 5.23
CA ASP A 59 10.82 1.38 6.46
C ASP A 59 10.87 0.38 7.61
N ASP A 60 9.86 -0.49 7.73
CA ASP A 60 9.84 -1.54 8.75
C ASP A 60 10.87 -2.65 8.49
N PHE A 61 11.13 -2.99 7.22
CA PHE A 61 12.18 -3.94 6.83
C PHE A 61 13.58 -3.39 7.12
N LYS A 62 13.85 -2.12 6.78
CA LYS A 62 15.13 -1.47 7.06
C LYS A 62 15.35 -1.22 8.55
N SER A 63 14.28 -0.98 9.30
CA SER A 63 14.33 -0.76 10.74
C SER A 63 14.31 -2.07 11.54
N SER A 64 14.52 -3.22 10.89
CA SER A 64 14.56 -4.54 11.52
C SER A 64 15.94 -4.99 11.95
#